data_AF-A0AAW4W6N1-F1
#
_entry.id   AF-A0AAW4W6N1-F1
#
_cell.length_a   1.000
_cell.length_b   1.000
_cell.length_c   1.000
_cell.angle_alpha   90.00
_cell.angle_beta   90.00
_cell.angle_gamma   90.00
#
_symmetry.space_group_name_H-M   'P 1'
#
loop_
_entity.id
_entity.type
_entity.pdbx_description
1 polymer ?
#
loop_
_entity_poly.entity_id
_entity_poly.type
_entity_poly.pdbx_seq_one_letter_code
_entity_poly.pdbx_strand_id
1 'polypeptide(L)'
;MIHNHSSGKHRLWRKVLSVCIAFAMICSVSISAFAVEASSETANENIETVQSGSAEEAEELTATEAENDQSVDELQPEEPAVTTGDENTEEPTDVIEAPSEDPEQPEEPSVEPGEEPIQPADPTVTEQPEEPTVTEQPEEPAATPAGDADASVDEVQDVELEAQADAQTVQDIEQKQDPVAVQERRGSYKNYTGIAAIYYLATPDGIPESNDTQYWAPESDKSKLFGKINTKGAKWEKVDNKDKNIRENVSNHVSTWPDETAGSSWIVKRSDSSGNVDGKTYFNYILDSIWKDYKGNLEKKLGITGLKKEDVTEITLKPFKISRDNSTTSVQKYHIDCTIDIVCKKTFTAKFWIKSPEASGYDLSDAKDYIRGRNVETTEKATIGSKKVINGITYVLDGWYPENDGGGACGDQKITTWPYRPTDTELADGTVNFYAHYIPLYTTVNIKKIVTGNMGDKSKAFHFKVFVVNGNISLPFNIDETQCSGSAEITLSDNQTKMLTKVPVGATVTITEDDYSNSRYETSYTINNSVSAKGNIATISSIQQLNEDENTAHEVTFTNNKDAIPDTGLDFNTTPYILALGIVAAGAGVLLFGRRKRWS
;
A
#
# COMPACT_ATOMS: atom_id res chain seq x y z
N MET A 1 24.22 -93.13 61.97
CA MET A 1 24.06 -92.08 60.93
C MET A 1 23.01 -92.58 59.93
N ILE A 2 21.98 -91.85 59.49
CA ILE A 2 21.55 -90.45 59.70
C ILE A 2 20.01 -90.41 59.62
N HIS A 3 19.35 -89.53 60.38
CA HIS A 3 17.93 -89.16 60.19
C HIS A 3 17.83 -87.91 59.31
N ASN A 4 16.70 -87.69 58.60
CA ASN A 4 16.09 -86.34 58.59
C ASN A 4 14.62 -86.26 58.13
N HIS A 5 13.93 -85.27 58.70
CA HIS A 5 12.60 -84.78 58.29
C HIS A 5 12.73 -83.54 57.39
N SER A 6 11.78 -83.29 56.48
CA SER A 6 11.25 -81.92 56.24
C SER A 6 10.02 -81.94 55.31
N SER A 7 8.89 -81.35 55.74
CA SER A 7 7.77 -81.00 54.86
C SER A 7 7.03 -79.78 55.39
N GLY A 8 7.31 -78.62 54.81
CA GLY A 8 6.73 -77.34 55.26
C GLY A 8 6.60 -76.23 54.19
N LYS A 9 7.12 -76.43 52.97
CA LYS A 9 7.18 -75.38 51.94
C LYS A 9 5.90 -75.22 51.10
N HIS A 10 5.10 -76.27 50.89
CA HIS A 10 3.93 -76.20 50.00
C HIS A 10 2.73 -75.39 50.54
N ARG A 11 2.65 -75.13 51.85
CA ARG A 11 1.51 -74.40 52.46
C ARG A 11 1.62 -72.88 52.33
N LEU A 12 2.83 -72.33 52.17
CA LEU A 12 3.04 -70.90 52.01
C LEU A 12 2.75 -70.45 50.57
N TRP A 13 3.20 -71.22 49.59
CA TRP A 13 3.11 -70.85 48.17
C TRP A 13 1.66 -70.79 47.67
N ARG A 14 0.78 -71.69 48.13
CA ARG A 14 -0.67 -71.63 47.86
C ARG A 14 -1.34 -70.36 48.42
N LYS A 15 -0.84 -69.79 49.53
CA LYS A 15 -1.36 -68.54 50.08
C LYS A 15 -0.93 -67.33 49.26
N VAL A 16 0.32 -67.30 48.80
CA VAL A 16 0.81 -66.22 47.91
C VAL A 16 0.03 -66.24 46.58
N LEU A 17 -0.13 -67.40 45.95
CA LEU A 17 -0.87 -67.52 44.70
C LEU A 17 -2.34 -67.08 44.82
N SER A 18 -2.99 -67.42 45.95
CA SER A 18 -4.37 -67.00 46.23
C SER A 18 -4.53 -65.48 46.42
N VAL A 19 -3.51 -64.79 46.93
CA VAL A 19 -3.52 -63.32 47.08
C VAL A 19 -3.30 -62.64 45.72
N CYS A 20 -2.40 -63.17 44.88
CA CYS A 20 -2.18 -62.66 43.52
C CYS A 20 -3.44 -62.80 42.64
N ILE A 21 -4.18 -63.91 42.75
CA ILE A 21 -5.44 -64.11 42.01
C ILE A 21 -6.54 -63.15 42.51
N ALA A 22 -6.60 -62.88 43.82
CA ALA A 22 -7.54 -61.89 44.38
C ALA A 22 -7.21 -60.46 43.90
N PHE A 23 -5.93 -60.08 43.83
CA PHE A 23 -5.51 -58.79 43.30
C PHE A 23 -5.84 -58.66 41.80
N ALA A 24 -5.60 -59.72 41.02
CA ALA A 24 -5.95 -59.74 39.60
C ALA A 24 -7.46 -59.60 39.36
N MET A 25 -8.31 -60.25 40.17
CA MET A 25 -9.77 -60.11 40.06
C MET A 25 -10.29 -58.73 40.51
N ILE A 26 -9.57 -58.01 41.38
CA ILE A 26 -9.91 -56.62 41.72
C ILE A 26 -9.52 -55.68 40.58
N CYS A 27 -8.38 -55.92 39.91
CA CYS A 27 -7.96 -55.15 38.73
C CYS A 27 -8.87 -55.36 37.50
N SER A 28 -9.63 -56.46 37.41
CA SER A 28 -10.52 -56.75 36.28
C SER A 28 -11.95 -56.19 36.40
N VAL A 29 -12.27 -55.44 37.47
CA VAL A 29 -13.63 -54.87 37.68
C VAL A 29 -13.69 -53.36 37.39
N SER A 30 -12.57 -52.72 37.04
CA SER A 30 -12.50 -51.27 36.81
C SER A 30 -12.42 -50.84 35.33
N ILE A 31 -12.70 -51.72 34.37
CA ILE A 31 -12.75 -51.37 32.93
C ILE A 31 -14.05 -51.92 32.31
N SER A 32 -15.08 -51.08 32.21
CA SER A 32 -16.32 -51.35 31.46
C SER A 32 -17.16 -50.07 31.25
N ALA A 33 -16.67 -49.18 30.37
CA ALA A 33 -17.38 -48.10 29.67
C ALA A 33 -16.33 -47.17 29.02
N PHE A 34 -16.20 -46.98 27.71
CA PHE A 34 -16.75 -47.70 26.55
C PHE A 34 -15.60 -48.04 25.59
N ALA A 35 -15.81 -49.07 24.76
CA ALA A 35 -14.95 -49.36 23.60
C ALA A 35 -15.64 -48.92 22.30
N VAL A 36 -15.00 -49.21 21.16
CA VAL A 36 -15.41 -49.04 19.75
C VAL A 36 -14.96 -47.71 19.11
N GLU A 37 -14.33 -47.67 17.93
CA GLU A 37 -13.59 -48.68 17.15
C GLU A 37 -12.86 -47.97 16.00
N ALA A 38 -11.58 -48.27 15.76
CA ALA A 38 -10.90 -47.91 14.52
C ALA A 38 -9.69 -48.83 14.30
N SER A 39 -9.82 -49.73 13.33
CA SER A 39 -8.75 -50.61 12.87
C SER A 39 -7.82 -49.87 11.90
N SER A 40 -6.50 -50.06 12.00
CA SER A 40 -5.67 -50.52 10.87
C SER A 40 -4.17 -50.53 11.22
N GLU A 41 -3.45 -51.40 10.53
CA GLU A 41 -2.03 -51.68 10.74
C GLU A 41 -1.09 -50.65 10.09
N THR A 42 0.16 -50.71 10.55
CA THR A 42 1.34 -50.13 9.93
C THR A 42 1.47 -50.42 8.44
N ALA A 43 1.90 -49.43 7.66
CA ALA A 43 2.56 -49.64 6.38
C ALA A 43 3.88 -48.85 6.34
N ASN A 44 4.94 -49.48 5.85
CA ASN A 44 6.19 -48.82 5.47
C ASN A 44 6.64 -49.36 4.10
N GLU A 45 7.31 -48.50 3.34
CA GLU A 45 8.12 -48.78 2.14
C GLU A 45 7.45 -49.25 0.82
N ASN A 46 7.32 -48.27 -0.10
CA ASN A 46 8.19 -48.10 -1.30
C ASN A 46 7.63 -48.40 -2.72
N ILE A 47 8.13 -47.60 -3.69
CA ILE A 47 8.19 -47.76 -5.18
C ILE A 47 7.02 -47.24 -6.08
N GLU A 48 7.33 -46.11 -6.74
CA GLU A 48 7.11 -45.68 -8.14
C GLU A 48 5.73 -45.60 -8.89
N THR A 49 5.59 -44.45 -9.58
CA THR A 49 5.14 -44.23 -10.99
C THR A 49 3.66 -43.99 -11.40
N VAL A 50 3.47 -42.80 -12.02
CA VAL A 50 2.75 -42.50 -13.29
C VAL A 50 1.23 -42.15 -13.31
N GLN A 51 0.99 -40.85 -13.61
CA GLN A 51 -0.03 -40.20 -14.47
C GLN A 51 -1.57 -40.41 -14.35
N SER A 52 -2.23 -39.25 -14.16
CA SER A 52 -3.22 -38.61 -15.09
C SER A 52 -4.74 -38.88 -14.99
N GLY A 53 -5.50 -37.77 -14.99
CA GLY A 53 -6.94 -37.66 -15.34
C GLY A 53 -7.93 -37.92 -14.19
N SER A 54 -9.19 -37.49 -14.23
CA SER A 54 -9.92 -36.55 -15.13
C SER A 54 -11.37 -36.39 -14.61
N ALA A 55 -12.05 -35.27 -14.90
CA ALA A 55 -13.51 -35.03 -14.76
C ALA A 55 -14.08 -35.07 -13.31
N GLU A 56 -14.82 -34.07 -12.81
CA GLU A 56 -16.16 -33.56 -13.22
C GLU A 56 -17.31 -34.59 -13.05
N GLU A 57 -18.19 -34.36 -12.05
CA GLU A 57 -19.66 -34.37 -12.21
C GLU A 57 -20.39 -33.89 -10.92
N ALA A 58 -21.74 -33.77 -11.01
CA ALA A 58 -22.74 -33.28 -10.04
C ALA A 58 -22.90 -31.75 -9.98
N GLU A 59 -23.71 -31.15 -10.86
CA GLU A 59 -25.18 -31.14 -10.94
C GLU A 59 -25.90 -30.28 -9.87
N GLU A 60 -26.45 -29.19 -10.40
CA GLU A 60 -27.62 -28.42 -9.99
C GLU A 60 -28.77 -29.22 -9.35
N LEU A 61 -29.36 -28.70 -8.27
CA LEU A 61 -30.80 -28.86 -7.98
C LEU A 61 -31.36 -27.63 -7.26
N THR A 62 -32.66 -27.39 -7.45
CA THR A 62 -33.33 -26.10 -7.23
C THR A 62 -34.47 -26.16 -6.19
N ALA A 63 -34.88 -24.96 -5.72
CA ALA A 63 -36.14 -24.66 -5.02
C ALA A 63 -36.29 -25.23 -3.57
N THR A 64 -37.16 -24.74 -2.68
CA THR A 64 -38.31 -23.79 -2.77
C THR A 64 -38.38 -22.85 -1.55
N GLU A 65 -39.15 -21.77 -1.69
CA GLU A 65 -39.56 -20.82 -0.63
C GLU A 65 -40.51 -21.43 0.43
N ALA A 66 -40.64 -20.76 1.58
CA ALA A 66 -41.80 -20.84 2.48
C ALA A 66 -41.97 -19.52 3.27
N GLU A 67 -43.17 -18.94 3.25
CA GLU A 67 -43.53 -17.67 3.90
C GLU A 67 -44.08 -17.83 5.34
N ASN A 68 -44.32 -16.67 5.99
CA ASN A 68 -45.19 -16.42 7.15
C ASN A 68 -44.60 -16.80 8.54
N ASP A 69 -44.89 -16.08 9.64
CA ASP A 69 -46.05 -15.22 9.94
C ASP A 69 -45.70 -13.99 10.82
N GLN A 70 -46.58 -12.99 10.87
CA GLN A 70 -46.46 -11.79 11.71
C GLN A 70 -47.03 -11.98 13.12
N SER A 71 -46.49 -11.24 14.10
CA SER A 71 -47.32 -10.70 15.19
C SER A 71 -46.75 -9.39 15.74
N VAL A 72 -47.63 -8.40 15.88
CA VAL A 72 -47.40 -7.12 16.57
C VAL A 72 -48.25 -7.14 17.83
N ASP A 73 -47.73 -6.67 18.96
CA ASP A 73 -48.57 -6.02 19.97
C ASP A 73 -47.78 -5.02 20.83
N GLU A 74 -48.50 -4.10 21.46
CA GLU A 74 -48.05 -2.80 21.95
C GLU A 74 -48.06 -2.71 23.49
N LEU A 75 -47.32 -1.72 24.05
CA LEU A 75 -47.66 -0.87 25.23
C LEU A 75 -46.48 -0.57 26.19
N GLN A 76 -46.45 0.69 26.65
CA GLN A 76 -45.53 1.24 27.67
C GLN A 76 -45.98 0.90 29.11
N PRO A 77 -45.19 1.26 30.14
CA PRO A 77 -45.66 2.37 30.99
C PRO A 77 -44.60 3.29 31.66
N GLU A 78 -45.00 4.55 31.85
CA GLU A 78 -44.84 5.45 33.03
C GLU A 78 -43.46 5.84 33.63
N GLU A 79 -43.31 7.14 33.96
CA GLU A 79 -42.25 7.73 34.80
C GLU A 79 -42.49 7.53 36.33
N PRO A 80 -41.58 8.00 37.21
CA PRO A 80 -41.92 9.23 37.96
C PRO A 80 -40.75 10.22 38.23
N ALA A 81 -41.08 11.42 38.71
CA ALA A 81 -40.21 12.62 38.78
C ALA A 81 -39.86 13.15 40.20
N VAL A 82 -39.16 14.31 40.24
CA VAL A 82 -38.86 15.22 41.40
C VAL A 82 -37.66 14.76 42.28
N THR A 83 -36.70 15.56 42.80
CA THR A 83 -36.72 16.92 43.40
C THR A 83 -35.37 17.71 43.19
N THR A 84 -35.40 19.01 42.78
CA THR A 84 -35.15 20.29 43.50
C THR A 84 -33.72 20.70 43.94
N GLY A 85 -33.29 21.94 43.60
CA GLY A 85 -32.29 22.72 44.35
C GLY A 85 -31.37 23.68 43.55
N ASP A 86 -31.76 24.97 43.47
CA ASP A 86 -31.00 26.21 43.80
C ASP A 86 -29.57 26.48 43.25
N GLU A 87 -29.14 27.72 42.92
CA GLU A 87 -29.77 29.05 42.73
C GLU A 87 -28.74 30.03 42.09
N ASN A 88 -29.19 31.08 41.37
CA ASN A 88 -28.48 32.36 41.03
C ASN A 88 -27.15 32.28 40.22
N THR A 89 -26.77 33.17 39.29
CA THR A 89 -27.27 34.44 38.69
C THR A 89 -26.70 34.49 37.24
N GLU A 90 -26.98 35.39 36.28
CA GLU A 90 -27.64 36.71 36.18
C GLU A 90 -28.18 36.89 34.72
N GLU A 91 -28.95 37.96 34.43
CA GLU A 91 -29.54 38.25 33.10
C GLU A 91 -28.88 39.51 32.44
N PRO A 92 -29.02 39.75 31.11
CA PRO A 92 -30.16 40.58 30.70
C PRO A 92 -30.86 40.19 29.38
N THR A 93 -32.07 40.71 29.25
CA THR A 93 -33.09 40.54 28.21
C THR A 93 -32.73 41.10 26.82
N ASP A 94 -33.28 40.46 25.77
CA ASP A 94 -34.27 41.04 24.83
C ASP A 94 -34.47 40.11 23.60
N VAL A 95 -35.59 39.37 23.49
CA VAL A 95 -36.89 39.74 22.88
C VAL A 95 -37.09 39.16 21.45
N ILE A 96 -37.87 38.06 21.42
CA ILE A 96 -39.00 37.73 20.52
C ILE A 96 -38.77 37.22 19.07
N GLU A 97 -39.34 36.00 18.87
CA GLU A 97 -39.95 35.35 17.69
C GLU A 97 -39.15 35.04 16.40
N ALA A 98 -39.26 33.75 16.03
CA ALA A 98 -39.03 33.25 14.68
C ALA A 98 -40.35 33.27 13.88
N PRO A 99 -40.32 33.58 12.56
CA PRO A 99 -41.46 33.39 11.68
C PRO A 99 -41.46 32.00 11.03
N SER A 100 -42.65 31.40 10.95
CA SER A 100 -42.96 30.20 10.16
C SER A 100 -42.97 30.50 8.65
N GLU A 101 -42.63 29.50 7.84
CA GLU A 101 -42.75 29.57 6.37
C GLU A 101 -44.17 29.20 5.89
N ASP A 102 -44.76 30.08 5.08
CA ASP A 102 -45.80 29.78 4.09
C ASP A 102 -45.87 30.95 3.08
N PRO A 103 -45.77 30.70 1.75
CA PRO A 103 -46.08 31.72 0.75
C PRO A 103 -47.13 31.28 -0.28
N GLU A 104 -48.23 32.04 -0.35
CA GLU A 104 -49.19 31.99 -1.45
C GLU A 104 -48.63 32.48 -2.81
N GLN A 105 -49.38 32.13 -3.85
CA GLN A 105 -49.21 32.40 -5.28
C GLN A 105 -49.19 33.91 -5.66
N PRO A 106 -48.65 34.26 -6.85
CA PRO A 106 -49.42 35.13 -7.75
C PRO A 106 -49.47 34.67 -9.23
N GLU A 107 -50.38 35.31 -10.00
CA GLU A 107 -50.87 34.89 -11.33
C GLU A 107 -49.99 35.28 -12.55
N GLU A 108 -50.39 34.79 -13.73
CA GLU A 108 -49.75 34.93 -15.05
C GLU A 108 -49.75 36.37 -15.66
N PRO A 109 -49.16 36.57 -16.86
CA PRO A 109 -49.99 36.44 -18.08
C PRO A 109 -49.35 35.79 -19.34
N SER A 110 -50.01 34.74 -19.87
CA SER A 110 -50.63 34.70 -21.22
C SER A 110 -49.83 34.55 -22.55
N VAL A 111 -50.46 33.76 -23.46
CA VAL A 111 -50.32 33.61 -24.94
C VAL A 111 -49.27 32.65 -25.55
N GLU A 112 -49.56 31.34 -25.50
CA GLU A 112 -49.94 30.39 -26.59
C GLU A 112 -49.58 30.61 -28.12
N PRO A 113 -49.71 29.58 -29.02
CA PRO A 113 -48.57 29.12 -29.85
C PRO A 113 -48.89 28.81 -31.35
N GLY A 114 -47.95 28.13 -32.06
CA GLY A 114 -48.18 27.43 -33.36
C GLY A 114 -48.04 28.30 -34.62
N GLU A 115 -47.73 27.79 -35.83
CA GLU A 115 -47.61 26.41 -36.34
C GLU A 115 -46.85 26.37 -37.71
N GLU A 116 -46.35 25.19 -38.12
CA GLU A 116 -46.26 24.67 -39.51
C GLU A 116 -45.16 25.20 -40.54
N PRO A 117 -44.80 24.41 -41.61
CA PRO A 117 -43.39 24.19 -42.02
C PRO A 117 -43.07 24.11 -43.57
N ILE A 118 -42.03 23.33 -43.94
CA ILE A 118 -41.70 22.65 -45.25
C ILE A 118 -40.84 23.35 -46.36
N GLN A 119 -39.54 22.97 -46.41
CA GLN A 119 -38.62 22.65 -47.54
C GLN A 119 -38.62 23.45 -48.92
N PRO A 120 -38.02 23.00 -50.07
CA PRO A 120 -36.86 23.72 -50.64
C PRO A 120 -36.92 24.04 -52.17
N ALA A 121 -36.03 24.92 -52.68
CA ALA A 121 -35.68 24.99 -54.12
C ALA A 121 -34.37 25.74 -54.42
N ASP A 122 -33.60 25.20 -55.38
CA ASP A 122 -32.59 25.87 -56.22
C ASP A 122 -33.23 26.06 -57.62
N PRO A 123 -32.95 27.15 -58.40
CA PRO A 123 -32.03 26.96 -59.54
C PRO A 123 -31.27 28.20 -60.10
N THR A 124 -29.97 28.02 -60.36
CA THR A 124 -29.25 28.28 -61.65
C THR A 124 -29.07 29.72 -62.23
N VAL A 125 -28.00 29.86 -63.05
CA VAL A 125 -27.65 30.88 -64.08
C VAL A 125 -26.58 31.91 -63.65
N THR A 126 -25.27 31.71 -63.90
CA THR A 126 -24.44 31.87 -65.14
C THR A 126 -23.76 33.25 -65.22
N GLU A 127 -22.43 33.26 -65.45
CA GLU A 127 -21.68 34.06 -66.46
C GLU A 127 -20.17 34.11 -66.08
N GLN A 128 -19.32 33.76 -67.05
CA GLN A 128 -17.85 33.88 -67.06
C GLN A 128 -17.50 34.87 -68.20
N PRO A 129 -16.39 35.63 -68.13
CA PRO A 129 -15.25 35.30 -69.01
C PRO A 129 -13.88 35.51 -68.32
N GLU A 130 -12.96 34.52 -68.37
CA GLU A 130 -11.91 34.30 -69.39
C GLU A 130 -10.61 35.10 -69.19
N GLU A 131 -9.48 34.39 -69.38
CA GLU A 131 -8.10 34.90 -69.28
C GLU A 131 -7.69 35.75 -70.51
N PRO A 132 -6.43 36.19 -70.58
CA PRO A 132 -5.56 35.38 -71.45
C PRO A 132 -4.20 35.01 -70.87
N THR A 133 -3.77 33.81 -71.24
CA THR A 133 -2.42 33.24 -71.07
C THR A 133 -1.46 33.69 -72.18
N VAL A 134 -0.14 33.50 -71.94
CA VAL A 134 0.99 33.22 -72.89
C VAL A 134 2.28 33.88 -72.35
N THR A 135 3.14 33.15 -71.63
CA THR A 135 4.37 32.45 -72.09
C THR A 135 5.52 33.38 -72.54
N GLU A 136 6.64 33.42 -71.79
CA GLU A 136 7.97 32.88 -72.20
C GLU A 136 9.10 33.20 -71.19
N GLN A 137 10.12 32.34 -71.21
CA GLN A 137 11.43 32.35 -70.51
C GLN A 137 12.39 31.60 -71.49
N PRO A 138 13.73 31.74 -71.47
CA PRO A 138 14.64 32.60 -70.69
C PRO A 138 15.64 33.41 -71.55
N GLU A 139 16.53 34.22 -70.93
CA GLU A 139 18.01 34.10 -71.09
C GLU A 139 18.78 35.16 -70.27
N GLU A 140 19.96 34.74 -69.80
CA GLU A 140 21.10 35.53 -69.29
C GLU A 140 22.31 35.17 -70.18
N PRO A 141 23.51 35.79 -70.11
CA PRO A 141 23.91 37.08 -69.52
C PRO A 141 24.77 37.95 -70.51
N ALA A 142 25.21 39.16 -70.13
CA ALA A 142 26.61 39.64 -70.36
C ALA A 142 26.89 41.13 -69.98
N ALA A 143 28.04 41.33 -69.32
CA ALA A 143 29.03 42.41 -69.49
C ALA A 143 28.67 43.91 -69.30
N THR A 144 29.28 44.50 -68.26
CA THR A 144 29.65 45.92 -68.10
C THR A 144 30.72 46.34 -69.14
N PRO A 145 30.95 47.65 -69.45
CA PRO A 145 31.75 48.50 -68.53
C PRO A 145 31.46 50.03 -68.50
N ALA A 146 31.84 50.62 -67.35
CA ALA A 146 32.42 51.97 -67.13
C ALA A 146 31.62 53.27 -67.41
N GLY A 147 31.65 54.17 -66.42
CA GLY A 147 31.25 55.59 -66.53
C GLY A 147 31.05 56.27 -65.16
N ASP A 148 32.11 56.89 -64.61
CA ASP A 148 32.07 57.59 -63.31
C ASP A 148 31.21 58.86 -63.29
N ALA A 149 30.52 59.13 -62.16
CA ALA A 149 30.51 60.44 -61.48
C ALA A 149 29.66 60.44 -60.17
N ASP A 150 30.36 60.34 -59.04
CA ASP A 150 30.15 61.02 -57.74
C ASP A 150 28.79 61.73 -57.44
N ALA A 151 28.07 61.26 -56.41
CA ALA A 151 27.40 62.10 -55.40
C ALA A 151 26.81 61.31 -54.20
N SER A 152 27.12 61.79 -52.98
CA SER A 152 26.41 61.58 -51.69
C SER A 152 26.30 60.17 -51.06
N VAL A 153 26.69 60.13 -49.79
CA VAL A 153 26.58 59.03 -48.82
C VAL A 153 25.31 59.21 -47.99
N ASP A 154 24.47 58.18 -47.81
CA ASP A 154 24.10 57.63 -46.48
C ASP A 154 23.15 56.40 -46.56
N GLU A 155 23.00 55.71 -45.41
CA GLU A 155 21.99 54.69 -45.05
C GLU A 155 21.90 53.36 -45.83
N VAL A 156 22.68 52.36 -45.38
CA VAL A 156 22.26 50.93 -45.32
C VAL A 156 22.95 50.20 -44.15
N GLN A 157 22.32 50.15 -42.97
CA GLN A 157 22.71 49.28 -41.85
C GLN A 157 21.47 48.86 -41.04
N ASP A 158 20.78 47.79 -41.46
CA ASP A 158 19.62 47.22 -40.74
C ASP A 158 19.49 45.68 -40.92
N VAL A 159 20.61 44.96 -40.94
CA VAL A 159 20.62 43.47 -40.97
C VAL A 159 21.61 42.85 -39.95
N GLU A 160 22.47 43.65 -39.31
CA GLU A 160 23.49 43.13 -38.38
C GLU A 160 23.16 43.37 -36.89
N LEU A 161 22.00 43.95 -36.58
CA LEU A 161 21.58 44.27 -35.21
C LEU A 161 20.95 43.07 -34.47
N GLU A 162 20.17 42.22 -35.15
CA GLU A 162 19.46 41.10 -34.49
C GLU A 162 20.42 39.98 -34.07
N ALA A 163 21.40 39.64 -34.91
CA ALA A 163 22.44 38.66 -34.56
C ALA A 163 23.33 39.13 -33.38
N GLN A 164 23.46 40.44 -33.18
CA GLN A 164 24.16 41.01 -32.03
C GLN A 164 23.27 41.04 -30.79
N ALA A 165 21.95 41.26 -30.91
CA ALA A 165 21.03 41.23 -29.77
C ALA A 165 20.94 39.85 -29.09
N ASP A 166 20.89 38.76 -29.87
CA ASP A 166 20.88 37.40 -29.30
C ASP A 166 22.22 37.07 -28.60
N ALA A 167 23.34 37.43 -29.21
CA ALA A 167 24.67 37.28 -28.62
C ALA A 167 24.83 38.13 -27.35
N GLN A 168 24.31 39.36 -27.34
CA GLN A 168 24.31 40.26 -26.19
C GLN A 168 23.45 39.70 -25.05
N THR A 169 22.31 39.08 -25.36
CA THR A 169 21.44 38.47 -24.33
C THR A 169 22.13 37.28 -23.65
N VAL A 170 22.86 36.45 -24.41
CA VAL A 170 23.67 35.36 -23.83
C VAL A 170 24.88 35.90 -23.06
N GLN A 171 25.56 36.94 -23.54
CA GLN A 171 26.68 37.56 -22.84
C GLN A 171 26.27 38.30 -21.56
N ASP A 172 25.12 38.99 -21.54
CA ASP A 172 24.56 39.63 -20.34
C ASP A 172 24.12 38.59 -19.30
N ILE A 173 23.71 37.40 -19.76
CA ILE A 173 23.45 36.22 -18.93
C ILE A 173 24.77 35.67 -18.34
N GLU A 174 25.85 35.57 -19.11
CA GLU A 174 27.16 35.14 -18.60
C GLU A 174 27.82 36.20 -17.69
N GLN A 175 27.65 37.51 -17.96
CA GLN A 175 28.19 38.58 -17.12
C GLN A 175 27.45 38.82 -15.80
N LYS A 176 26.18 38.39 -15.67
CA LYS A 176 25.45 38.42 -14.40
C LYS A 176 25.80 37.28 -13.44
N GLN A 177 26.84 36.49 -13.74
CA GLN A 177 27.42 35.56 -12.77
C GLN A 177 28.10 36.31 -11.63
N ASP A 178 27.47 36.28 -10.45
CA ASP A 178 28.06 36.70 -9.18
C ASP A 178 29.40 35.95 -8.97
N PRO A 179 30.53 36.61 -8.67
CA PRO A 179 31.86 36.00 -8.70
C PRO A 179 32.15 35.11 -7.46
N VAL A 180 31.38 34.03 -7.32
CA VAL A 180 31.56 32.98 -6.29
C VAL A 180 31.65 31.60 -6.96
N ALA A 181 32.49 31.50 -8.00
CA ALA A 181 32.74 30.26 -8.74
C ALA A 181 34.25 29.93 -8.85
N VAL A 182 35.00 30.04 -7.75
CA VAL A 182 36.39 29.53 -7.66
C VAL A 182 36.59 28.71 -6.39
N GLN A 183 36.40 27.38 -6.49
CA GLN A 183 36.94 26.46 -5.47
C GLN A 183 37.25 25.03 -5.98
N GLU A 184 38.11 24.91 -6.99
CA GLU A 184 38.74 23.62 -7.31
C GLU A 184 39.92 23.28 -6.37
N ARG A 185 39.64 22.93 -5.11
CA ARG A 185 40.58 22.20 -4.24
C ARG A 185 39.86 21.23 -3.29
N ARG A 186 39.95 19.93 -3.59
CA ARG A 186 39.62 18.78 -2.71
C ARG A 186 38.50 19.01 -1.67
N GLY A 187 37.25 18.95 -2.11
CA GLY A 187 36.12 18.65 -1.22
C GLY A 187 34.77 19.21 -1.67
N SER A 188 33.77 18.33 -1.80
CA SER A 188 32.36 18.66 -1.56
C SER A 188 31.72 19.75 -2.46
N TYR A 189 31.50 19.47 -3.74
CA TYR A 189 30.56 20.22 -4.60
C TYR A 189 29.11 20.13 -4.07
N LYS A 190 28.68 21.03 -3.17
CA LYS A 190 27.40 20.86 -2.46
C LYS A 190 26.21 21.70 -2.94
N ASN A 191 26.39 22.94 -3.38
CA ASN A 191 25.27 23.78 -3.80
C ASN A 191 25.61 24.52 -5.10
N TYR A 192 24.69 24.53 -6.07
CA TYR A 192 24.74 25.37 -7.27
C TYR A 192 23.47 26.23 -7.32
N THR A 193 23.65 27.50 -7.63
CA THR A 193 22.57 28.43 -7.97
C THR A 193 22.94 29.07 -9.30
N GLY A 194 22.07 28.97 -10.29
CA GLY A 194 22.39 29.44 -11.64
C GLY A 194 21.47 28.81 -12.69
N ILE A 195 21.90 28.88 -13.95
CA ILE A 195 21.12 28.43 -15.08
C ILE A 195 21.20 26.91 -15.26
N ALA A 196 20.08 26.32 -15.67
CA ALA A 196 19.99 24.97 -16.17
C ALA A 196 19.16 24.94 -17.46
N ALA A 197 19.64 24.20 -18.45
CA ALA A 197 18.95 23.96 -19.71
C ALA A 197 17.75 23.02 -19.50
N ILE A 198 16.63 23.31 -20.14
CA ILE A 198 15.41 22.52 -20.00
C ILE A 198 15.35 21.49 -21.13
N TYR A 199 15.23 20.22 -20.75
CA TYR A 199 14.98 19.08 -21.63
C TYR A 199 13.67 18.42 -21.20
N TYR A 200 12.99 17.77 -22.13
CA TYR A 200 11.67 17.22 -21.88
C TYR A 200 11.40 15.98 -22.72
N LEU A 201 10.47 15.14 -22.26
CA LEU A 201 10.05 14.00 -23.06
C LEU A 201 9.46 14.46 -24.41
N ALA A 202 9.74 13.71 -25.47
CA ALA A 202 9.17 13.92 -26.79
C ALA A 202 7.70 13.43 -26.89
N THR A 203 7.26 12.57 -25.97
CA THR A 203 5.88 12.06 -25.86
C THR A 203 5.46 11.98 -24.38
N PRO A 204 4.16 12.14 -24.05
CA PRO A 204 3.67 11.98 -22.68
C PRO A 204 3.88 10.58 -22.09
N ASP A 205 3.96 9.57 -22.97
CA ASP A 205 4.22 8.16 -22.66
C ASP A 205 5.70 7.73 -22.77
N GLY A 206 6.62 8.70 -22.87
CA GLY A 206 8.06 8.46 -22.89
C GLY A 206 8.60 7.95 -21.53
N ILE A 207 9.83 7.43 -21.54
CA ILE A 207 10.47 6.86 -20.33
C ILE A 207 11.43 7.89 -19.72
N PRO A 208 11.05 8.61 -18.64
CA PRO A 208 11.88 9.68 -18.06
C PRO A 208 13.12 9.19 -17.33
N GLU A 209 13.22 7.88 -17.05
CA GLU A 209 14.44 7.24 -16.57
C GLU A 209 15.45 6.90 -17.66
N SER A 210 15.04 6.85 -18.93
CA SER A 210 15.95 6.49 -20.02
C SER A 210 16.91 7.64 -20.33
N ASN A 211 18.15 7.31 -20.70
CA ASN A 211 19.09 8.26 -21.29
C ASN A 211 19.08 8.18 -22.84
N ASP A 212 18.22 7.35 -23.45
CA ASP A 212 18.12 7.25 -24.91
C ASP A 212 17.53 8.53 -25.49
N THR A 213 18.25 9.16 -26.41
CA THR A 213 17.84 10.42 -27.04
C THR A 213 16.50 10.34 -27.78
N GLN A 214 16.02 9.14 -28.13
CA GLN A 214 14.71 8.93 -28.76
C GLN A 214 13.52 9.38 -27.88
N TYR A 215 13.70 9.46 -26.57
CA TYR A 215 12.66 9.89 -25.64
C TYR A 215 12.70 11.39 -25.34
N TRP A 216 13.75 12.11 -25.74
CA TRP A 216 14.04 13.46 -25.25
C TRP A 216 14.09 14.49 -26.38
N ALA A 217 13.55 15.67 -26.09
CA ALA A 217 13.63 16.87 -26.89
C ALA A 217 14.09 18.06 -26.03
N PRO A 218 14.76 19.06 -26.62
CA PRO A 218 15.43 18.98 -27.92
C PRO A 218 16.65 18.04 -27.85
N GLU A 219 17.35 17.87 -28.98
CA GLU A 219 18.59 17.09 -29.02
C GLU A 219 19.66 17.61 -28.04
N SER A 220 20.60 16.74 -27.64
CA SER A 220 21.68 17.06 -26.71
C SER A 220 22.48 18.30 -27.15
N ASP A 221 22.75 19.20 -26.20
CA ASP A 221 23.38 20.51 -26.40
C ASP A 221 22.60 21.48 -27.31
N LYS A 222 21.33 21.20 -27.64
CA LYS A 222 20.46 22.07 -28.46
C LYS A 222 19.36 22.80 -27.69
N SER A 223 19.27 22.64 -26.36
CA SER A 223 18.26 23.39 -25.62
C SER A 223 18.56 24.89 -25.61
N LYS A 224 17.55 25.67 -25.99
CA LYS A 224 17.50 27.14 -25.93
C LYS A 224 16.55 27.64 -24.83
N LEU A 225 16.01 26.73 -24.03
CA LEU A 225 15.12 27.03 -22.92
C LEU A 225 15.90 26.89 -21.62
N PHE A 226 15.93 27.96 -20.83
CA PHE A 226 16.79 28.06 -19.65
C PHE A 226 15.96 28.44 -18.42
N GLY A 227 15.98 27.57 -17.42
CA GLY A 227 15.46 27.88 -16.08
C GLY A 227 16.59 28.29 -15.14
N LYS A 228 16.23 28.85 -13.98
CA LYS A 228 17.16 29.09 -12.86
C LYS A 228 16.91 28.00 -11.81
N ILE A 229 17.96 27.35 -11.32
CA ILE A 229 17.89 26.34 -10.25
C ILE A 229 18.66 26.78 -9.00
N ASN A 230 18.28 26.20 -7.85
CA ASN A 230 18.96 26.35 -6.58
C ASN A 230 19.02 24.99 -5.87
N THR A 231 20.17 24.32 -5.95
CA THR A 231 20.37 22.97 -5.41
C THR A 231 20.76 22.98 -3.92
N LYS A 232 20.53 24.09 -3.20
CA LYS A 232 20.91 24.20 -1.79
C LYS A 232 20.15 23.21 -0.93
N GLY A 233 20.88 22.32 -0.25
CA GLY A 233 20.28 21.26 0.57
C GLY A 233 19.71 20.09 -0.23
N ALA A 234 19.89 20.06 -1.55
CA ALA A 234 19.48 18.93 -2.38
C ALA A 234 20.23 17.64 -2.00
N LYS A 235 19.51 16.53 -1.99
CA LYS A 235 20.11 15.19 -1.91
C LYS A 235 20.48 14.75 -3.32
N TRP A 236 21.78 14.59 -3.56
CA TRP A 236 22.28 14.09 -4.84
C TRP A 236 22.43 12.56 -4.82
N GLU A 237 21.88 11.92 -5.85
CA GLU A 237 22.19 10.55 -6.21
C GLU A 237 23.53 10.46 -6.92
N LYS A 238 24.22 9.33 -6.72
CA LYS A 238 25.52 9.08 -7.34
C LYS A 238 25.39 8.16 -8.55
N VAL A 239 25.97 8.60 -9.66
CA VAL A 239 26.26 7.77 -10.84
C VAL A 239 27.78 7.69 -10.96
N ASP A 240 28.33 6.49 -11.13
CA ASP A 240 29.79 6.24 -11.17
C ASP A 240 30.55 6.88 -9.99
N ASN A 241 29.98 6.77 -8.78
CA ASN A 241 30.46 7.37 -7.53
C ASN A 241 30.51 8.92 -7.49
N LYS A 242 29.98 9.61 -8.50
CA LYS A 242 29.88 11.07 -8.56
C LYS A 242 28.43 11.51 -8.37
N ASP A 243 28.22 12.53 -7.54
CA ASP A 243 26.91 13.17 -7.40
C ASP A 243 26.47 13.70 -8.78
N LYS A 244 25.35 13.22 -9.32
CA LYS A 244 24.94 13.40 -10.73
C LYS A 244 23.51 13.89 -10.90
N ASN A 245 22.56 13.35 -10.13
CA ASN A 245 21.12 13.63 -10.25
C ASN A 245 20.50 14.07 -8.92
N ILE A 246 19.46 14.90 -8.98
CA ILE A 246 18.49 15.16 -7.90
C ILE A 246 17.16 14.60 -8.37
N ARG A 247 16.54 13.74 -7.55
CA ARG A 247 15.20 13.14 -7.79
C ARG A 247 14.19 13.35 -6.67
N GLU A 248 14.66 13.61 -5.46
CA GLU A 248 13.78 13.97 -4.34
C GLU A 248 13.45 15.45 -4.41
N ASN A 249 12.16 15.80 -4.37
CA ASN A 249 11.66 17.18 -4.32
C ASN A 249 12.19 18.09 -5.44
N VAL A 250 12.35 17.56 -6.67
CA VAL A 250 13.03 18.24 -7.80
C VAL A 250 12.47 19.63 -8.09
N SER A 251 11.15 19.77 -8.05
CA SER A 251 10.44 21.04 -8.21
C SER A 251 10.91 22.13 -7.24
N ASN A 252 11.25 21.77 -5.99
CA ASN A 252 11.70 22.73 -4.97
C ASN A 252 13.11 23.29 -5.27
N HIS A 253 13.82 22.69 -6.22
CA HIS A 253 15.13 23.15 -6.70
C HIS A 253 15.04 23.94 -8.02
N VAL A 254 13.86 24.03 -8.64
CA VAL A 254 13.59 24.97 -9.74
C VAL A 254 13.17 26.31 -9.13
N SER A 255 13.92 27.38 -9.42
CA SER A 255 13.68 28.73 -8.91
C SER A 255 12.82 29.56 -9.86
N THR A 256 13.12 29.54 -11.16
CA THR A 256 12.27 30.15 -12.20
C THR A 256 12.33 29.38 -13.52
N TRP A 257 11.26 29.49 -14.30
CA TRP A 257 11.15 29.03 -15.68
C TRP A 257 11.59 30.11 -16.69
N PRO A 258 11.61 29.86 -18.01
CA PRO A 258 12.11 30.82 -19.02
C PRO A 258 11.32 32.13 -19.15
N ASP A 259 10.07 32.16 -18.70
CA ASP A 259 9.23 33.36 -18.59
C ASP A 259 9.34 34.06 -17.21
N GLU A 260 10.37 33.69 -16.44
CA GLU A 260 10.63 34.10 -15.05
C GLU A 260 9.57 33.67 -14.02
N THR A 261 8.55 32.89 -14.40
CA THR A 261 7.57 32.36 -13.46
C THR A 261 8.19 31.36 -12.48
N ALA A 262 7.66 31.30 -11.26
CA ALA A 262 8.00 30.28 -10.28
C ALA A 262 6.82 29.30 -10.16
N GLY A 263 7.10 28.02 -9.93
CA GLY A 263 6.07 27.00 -9.78
C GLY A 263 6.65 25.58 -9.84
N SER A 264 5.89 24.61 -9.35
CA SER A 264 6.28 23.20 -9.39
C SER A 264 6.31 22.60 -10.80
N SER A 265 5.67 23.26 -11.76
CA SER A 265 5.64 22.94 -13.19
C SER A 265 5.57 24.23 -14.00
N TRP A 266 5.87 24.15 -15.30
CA TRP A 266 5.68 25.25 -16.24
C TRP A 266 4.56 24.91 -17.21
N ILE A 267 3.59 25.81 -17.34
CA ILE A 267 2.44 25.64 -18.25
C ILE A 267 2.59 26.67 -19.36
N VAL A 268 2.63 26.21 -20.62
CA VAL A 268 2.60 27.08 -21.80
C VAL A 268 1.35 26.78 -22.63
N LYS A 269 0.60 27.81 -22.99
CA LYS A 269 -0.67 27.69 -23.72
C LYS A 269 -0.53 28.26 -25.13
N ARG A 270 -1.35 27.76 -26.06
CA ARG A 270 -1.44 28.25 -27.44
C ARG A 270 -1.83 29.73 -27.53
N SER A 271 -2.56 30.23 -26.53
CA SER A 271 -2.94 31.65 -26.40
C SER A 271 -1.78 32.57 -26.07
N ASP A 272 -0.67 32.04 -25.58
CA ASP A 272 0.37 32.85 -24.97
C ASP A 272 1.29 33.45 -26.03
N SER A 273 1.44 34.77 -25.98
CA SER A 273 2.36 35.54 -26.83
C SER A 273 3.78 35.61 -26.26
N SER A 274 4.06 34.93 -25.15
CA SER A 274 5.35 34.97 -24.45
C SER A 274 6.40 34.06 -25.08
N GLY A 275 7.65 34.49 -24.96
CA GLY A 275 8.82 33.84 -25.53
C GLY A 275 9.19 34.34 -26.92
N ASN A 276 10.49 34.50 -27.14
CA ASN A 276 11.08 34.69 -28.46
C ASN A 276 12.28 33.75 -28.56
N VAL A 277 12.03 32.52 -28.98
CA VAL A 277 13.08 31.52 -29.24
C VAL A 277 13.00 31.16 -30.72
N ASP A 278 13.99 31.59 -31.49
CA ASP A 278 14.00 31.49 -32.96
C ASP A 278 12.75 32.12 -33.62
N GLY A 279 12.31 33.28 -33.13
CA GLY A 279 11.12 33.97 -33.63
C GLY A 279 9.78 33.34 -33.20
N LYS A 280 9.79 32.43 -32.22
CA LYS A 280 8.60 31.68 -31.76
C LYS A 280 8.28 31.93 -30.30
N THR A 281 6.99 31.89 -29.98
CA THR A 281 6.50 31.77 -28.60
C THR A 281 6.97 30.45 -27.99
N TYR A 282 7.08 30.40 -26.66
CA TYR A 282 7.55 29.20 -25.94
C TYR A 282 6.72 27.96 -26.27
N PHE A 283 5.39 28.10 -26.32
CA PHE A 283 4.48 27.03 -26.73
C PHE A 283 4.79 26.49 -28.14
N ASN A 284 5.00 27.38 -29.12
CA ASN A 284 5.28 26.94 -30.49
C ASN A 284 6.68 26.34 -30.64
N TYR A 285 7.68 26.83 -29.90
CA TYR A 285 9.01 26.23 -29.87
C TYR A 285 8.98 24.79 -29.32
N ILE A 286 8.29 24.58 -28.20
CA ILE A 286 8.16 23.25 -27.56
C ILE A 286 7.30 22.31 -28.41
N LEU A 287 6.17 22.79 -28.95
CA LEU A 287 5.33 21.98 -29.83
C LEU A 287 6.09 21.58 -31.09
N ASP A 288 6.84 22.49 -31.72
CA ASP A 288 7.62 22.21 -32.92
C ASP A 288 8.70 21.16 -32.71
N SER A 289 9.39 21.18 -31.56
CA SER A 289 10.48 20.25 -31.26
C SER A 289 9.97 18.82 -31.05
N ILE A 290 8.79 18.63 -30.43
CA ILE A 290 8.21 17.30 -30.19
C ILE A 290 7.28 16.82 -31.32
N TRP A 291 6.78 17.70 -32.18
CA TRP A 291 5.62 17.41 -33.04
C TRP A 291 5.75 16.15 -33.87
N LYS A 292 6.93 15.92 -34.45
CA LYS A 292 7.21 14.75 -35.31
C LYS A 292 7.03 13.45 -34.53
N ASP A 293 7.60 13.36 -33.34
CA ASP A 293 7.65 12.14 -32.55
C ASP A 293 6.35 11.96 -31.77
N TYR A 294 5.77 13.02 -31.21
CA TYR A 294 4.43 13.00 -30.62
C TYR A 294 3.35 12.55 -31.61
N LYS A 295 3.29 13.18 -32.80
CA LYS A 295 2.33 12.79 -33.84
C LYS A 295 2.61 11.36 -34.31
N GLY A 296 3.86 11.01 -34.62
CA GLY A 296 4.25 9.68 -35.09
C GLY A 296 3.93 8.57 -34.08
N ASN A 297 4.09 8.85 -32.78
CA ASN A 297 3.72 7.94 -31.68
C ASN A 297 2.21 7.66 -31.69
N LEU A 298 1.40 8.72 -31.72
CA LEU A 298 -0.06 8.63 -31.72
C LEU A 298 -0.62 7.95 -32.97
N GLU A 299 -0.16 8.33 -34.16
CA GLU A 299 -0.59 7.70 -35.42
C GLU A 299 -0.24 6.21 -35.45
N LYS A 300 0.96 5.83 -34.96
CA LYS A 300 1.42 4.44 -34.89
C LYS A 300 0.71 3.60 -33.83
N LYS A 301 0.50 4.13 -32.61
CA LYS A 301 -0.08 3.39 -31.47
C LYS A 301 -1.61 3.35 -31.50
N LEU A 302 -2.26 4.43 -31.93
CA LEU A 302 -3.71 4.60 -31.82
C LEU A 302 -4.43 4.51 -33.18
N GLY A 303 -3.71 4.53 -34.30
CA GLY A 303 -4.29 4.57 -35.64
C GLY A 303 -5.07 5.86 -35.93
N ILE A 304 -4.82 6.92 -35.17
CA ILE A 304 -5.48 8.22 -35.38
C ILE A 304 -5.00 8.86 -36.69
N THR A 305 -5.90 9.53 -37.41
CA THR A 305 -5.59 10.24 -38.67
C THR A 305 -5.97 11.71 -38.57
N GLY A 306 -5.24 12.58 -39.26
CA GLY A 306 -5.61 14.00 -39.34
C GLY A 306 -5.42 14.76 -38.02
N LEU A 307 -4.46 14.34 -37.19
CA LEU A 307 -3.97 15.11 -36.06
C LEU A 307 -3.16 16.32 -36.57
N LYS A 308 -3.50 17.51 -36.09
CA LYS A 308 -2.89 18.80 -36.46
C LYS A 308 -2.38 19.53 -35.22
N LYS A 309 -1.45 20.47 -35.39
CA LYS A 309 -0.90 21.23 -34.26
C LYS A 309 -2.01 21.96 -33.49
N GLU A 310 -2.98 22.51 -34.20
CA GLU A 310 -4.15 23.23 -33.65
C GLU A 310 -5.07 22.38 -32.75
N ASP A 311 -4.90 21.05 -32.75
CA ASP A 311 -5.55 20.16 -31.78
C ASP A 311 -4.90 20.23 -30.38
N VAL A 312 -3.63 20.63 -30.28
CA VAL A 312 -2.91 20.87 -29.01
C VAL A 312 -3.12 22.31 -28.56
N THR A 313 -3.54 22.51 -27.31
CA THR A 313 -3.85 23.84 -26.75
C THR A 313 -2.95 24.25 -25.59
N GLU A 314 -2.35 23.30 -24.88
CA GLU A 314 -1.51 23.55 -23.71
C GLU A 314 -0.50 22.41 -23.55
N ILE A 315 0.71 22.74 -23.09
CA ILE A 315 1.78 21.79 -22.77
C ILE A 315 2.29 22.15 -21.38
N THR A 316 2.37 21.14 -20.51
CA THR A 316 2.85 21.29 -19.13
C THR A 316 4.14 20.51 -18.95
N LEU A 317 5.18 21.18 -18.44
CA LEU A 317 6.49 20.65 -18.14
C LEU A 317 6.60 20.42 -16.63
N LYS A 318 6.64 19.15 -16.21
CA LYS A 318 6.81 18.74 -14.80
C LYS A 318 8.26 18.26 -14.59
N PRO A 319 9.08 18.91 -13.74
CA PRO A 319 10.49 18.59 -13.55
C PRO A 319 10.64 17.22 -12.88
N PHE A 320 11.32 16.30 -13.57
CA PHE A 320 11.49 14.91 -13.14
C PHE A 320 12.86 14.66 -12.50
N LYS A 321 13.91 15.32 -13.02
CA LYS A 321 15.29 15.15 -12.57
C LYS A 321 16.07 16.43 -12.83
N ILE A 322 16.87 16.89 -11.87
CA ILE A 322 17.91 17.90 -12.13
C ILE A 322 19.24 17.17 -12.20
N SER A 323 19.92 17.28 -13.33
CA SER A 323 21.20 16.60 -13.57
C SER A 323 22.33 17.60 -13.82
N ARG A 324 23.58 17.20 -13.58
CA ARG A 324 24.77 18.06 -13.73
C ARG A 324 25.91 17.36 -14.45
N ASP A 325 26.91 18.12 -14.90
CA ASP A 325 28.04 17.61 -15.67
C ASP A 325 27.56 16.85 -16.93
N ASN A 326 26.64 17.48 -17.68
CA ASN A 326 26.05 16.93 -18.91
C ASN A 326 26.76 17.40 -20.18
N SER A 327 27.41 18.56 -20.13
CA SER A 327 28.04 19.23 -21.28
C SER A 327 29.31 19.97 -20.88
N THR A 328 30.15 20.27 -21.88
CA THR A 328 31.24 21.24 -21.77
C THR A 328 30.78 22.69 -21.99
N THR A 329 29.58 22.89 -22.53
CA THR A 329 28.98 24.22 -22.75
C THR A 329 28.44 24.77 -21.42
N SER A 330 28.79 26.00 -21.07
CA SER A 330 28.49 26.64 -19.76
C SER A 330 27.02 26.51 -19.36
N VAL A 331 26.11 26.96 -20.23
CA VAL A 331 24.64 26.97 -20.01
C VAL A 331 23.96 25.60 -20.14
N GLN A 332 24.65 24.59 -20.70
CA GLN A 332 24.16 23.20 -20.81
C GLN A 332 24.72 22.29 -19.69
N LYS A 333 25.56 22.81 -18.78
CA LYS A 333 26.22 21.96 -17.78
C LYS A 333 25.24 21.32 -16.79
N TYR A 334 24.15 22.02 -16.46
CA TYR A 334 23.04 21.55 -15.64
C TYR A 334 21.79 21.44 -16.49
N HIS A 335 21.01 20.39 -16.30
CA HIS A 335 19.70 20.24 -16.94
C HIS A 335 18.57 20.22 -15.90
N ILE A 336 17.40 20.71 -16.33
CA ILE A 336 16.08 20.36 -15.78
C ILE A 336 15.47 19.39 -16.79
N ASP A 337 15.49 18.10 -16.47
CA ASP A 337 14.92 17.05 -17.31
C ASP A 337 13.45 16.84 -16.87
N CYS A 338 12.49 17.08 -17.77
CA CYS A 338 11.06 17.14 -17.48
C CYS A 338 10.24 16.01 -18.13
N THR A 339 9.21 15.53 -17.43
CA THR A 339 8.06 14.87 -18.09
C THR A 339 7.14 15.92 -18.70
N ILE A 340 6.31 15.51 -19.68
CA ILE A 340 5.29 16.38 -20.28
C ILE A 340 3.87 15.85 -20.05
N ASP A 341 2.92 16.78 -20.01
CA ASP A 341 1.49 16.57 -20.24
C ASP A 341 1.06 17.46 -21.41
N ILE A 342 0.10 17.00 -22.22
CA ILE A 342 -0.36 17.71 -23.42
C ILE A 342 -1.88 17.74 -23.43
N VAL A 343 -2.48 18.93 -23.34
CA VAL A 343 -3.91 19.11 -23.59
C VAL A 343 -4.16 19.04 -25.10
N CYS A 344 -4.72 17.91 -25.53
CA CYS A 344 -5.15 17.70 -26.92
C CYS A 344 -6.68 17.52 -27.01
N LYS A 345 -7.28 18.10 -28.05
CA LYS A 345 -8.71 17.95 -28.38
C LYS A 345 -9.10 16.53 -28.80
N LYS A 346 -8.13 15.71 -29.25
CA LYS A 346 -8.36 14.38 -29.82
C LYS A 346 -7.80 13.23 -28.98
N THR A 347 -6.83 13.51 -28.10
CA THR A 347 -6.12 12.49 -27.31
C THR A 347 -5.91 12.96 -25.88
N PHE A 348 -5.61 12.02 -25.00
CA PHE A 348 -5.20 12.25 -23.61
C PHE A 348 -4.23 11.15 -23.17
N THR A 349 -3.54 11.35 -22.05
CA THR A 349 -2.60 10.38 -21.48
C THR A 349 -3.18 9.75 -20.23
N ALA A 350 -3.09 8.43 -20.05
CA ALA A 350 -3.27 7.80 -18.75
C ALA A 350 -1.90 7.52 -18.12
N LYS A 351 -1.70 7.89 -16.86
CA LYS A 351 -0.45 7.63 -16.10
C LYS A 351 -0.75 6.81 -14.85
N PHE A 352 0.04 5.77 -14.63
CA PHE A 352 -0.12 4.80 -13.55
C PHE A 352 1.08 4.89 -12.61
N TRP A 353 0.81 5.26 -11.36
CA TRP A 353 1.79 5.63 -10.35
C TRP A 353 1.79 4.61 -9.21
N ILE A 354 2.96 4.13 -8.80
CA ILE A 354 3.08 3.11 -7.73
C ILE A 354 3.97 3.61 -6.60
N LYS A 355 3.43 3.60 -5.39
CA LYS A 355 4.20 3.83 -4.15
C LYS A 355 4.64 2.50 -3.57
N SER A 356 5.94 2.22 -3.68
CA SER A 356 6.57 1.04 -3.07
C SER A 356 6.52 1.11 -1.53
N PRO A 357 6.66 -0.03 -0.81
CA PRO A 357 6.75 -0.03 0.64
C PRO A 357 7.87 0.90 1.14
N GLU A 358 7.63 1.58 2.27
CA GLU A 358 8.56 2.55 2.90
C GLU A 358 8.94 3.79 2.05
N ALA A 359 8.54 3.88 0.78
CA ALA A 359 8.79 5.05 -0.06
C ALA A 359 8.03 6.29 0.43
N SER A 360 8.59 7.47 0.21
CA SER A 360 7.92 8.75 0.50
C SER A 360 6.91 9.14 -0.58
N GLY A 361 7.29 9.01 -1.86
CA GLY A 361 6.50 9.37 -3.04
C GLY A 361 5.99 8.17 -3.85
N TYR A 362 5.42 8.48 -5.02
CA TYR A 362 5.01 7.50 -6.04
C TYR A 362 5.97 7.57 -7.23
N ASP A 363 6.29 6.42 -7.82
CA ASP A 363 7.07 6.29 -9.04
C ASP A 363 6.16 6.04 -10.24
N LEU A 364 6.48 6.57 -11.42
CA LEU A 364 5.72 6.31 -12.66
C LEU A 364 5.98 4.87 -13.12
N SER A 365 4.95 4.02 -13.05
CA SER A 365 5.02 2.61 -13.47
C SER A 365 4.61 2.43 -14.94
N ASP A 366 3.60 3.16 -15.40
CA ASP A 366 3.15 3.11 -16.80
C ASP A 366 2.59 4.45 -17.27
N ALA A 367 2.67 4.69 -18.57
CA ALA A 367 2.06 5.82 -19.24
C ALA A 367 1.64 5.39 -20.65
N LYS A 368 0.45 5.81 -21.08
CA LYS A 368 -0.12 5.38 -22.37
C LYS A 368 -1.11 6.41 -22.90
N ASP A 369 -1.00 6.70 -24.19
CA ASP A 369 -1.92 7.61 -24.88
C ASP A 369 -3.25 6.93 -25.24
N TYR A 370 -4.34 7.70 -25.24
CA TYR A 370 -5.70 7.26 -25.60
C TYR A 370 -6.39 8.32 -26.49
N ILE A 371 -7.38 7.89 -27.29
CA ILE A 371 -8.26 8.80 -28.03
C ILE A 371 -9.34 9.30 -27.07
N ARG A 372 -9.62 10.62 -27.05
CA ARG A 372 -10.66 11.22 -26.18
C ARG A 372 -12.01 10.52 -26.33
N GLY A 373 -12.70 10.34 -25.21
CA GLY A 373 -13.99 9.65 -25.12
C GLY A 373 -13.92 8.12 -25.08
N ARG A 374 -12.73 7.51 -25.23
CA ARG A 374 -12.52 6.07 -24.97
C ARG A 374 -12.22 5.78 -23.50
N ASN A 375 -12.51 4.56 -23.09
CA ASN A 375 -12.16 4.07 -21.76
C ASN A 375 -10.66 3.71 -21.68
N VAL A 376 -10.13 3.74 -20.46
CA VAL A 376 -8.78 3.36 -20.08
C VAL A 376 -8.82 1.94 -19.52
N GLU A 377 -8.09 1.02 -20.17
CA GLU A 377 -7.77 -0.30 -19.62
C GLU A 377 -6.76 -0.19 -18.46
N THR A 378 -6.78 -1.14 -17.51
CA THR A 378 -5.72 -1.27 -16.50
C THR A 378 -4.35 -1.45 -17.15
N THR A 379 -3.29 -1.02 -16.46
CA THR A 379 -1.92 -1.40 -16.84
C THR A 379 -1.63 -2.87 -16.52
N GLU A 380 -0.99 -3.57 -17.44
CA GLU A 380 -0.44 -4.92 -17.22
C GLU A 380 0.91 -4.90 -16.50
N LYS A 381 1.55 -3.73 -16.34
CA LYS A 381 2.87 -3.61 -15.68
C LYS A 381 2.83 -3.82 -14.17
N ALA A 382 1.64 -3.87 -13.57
CA ALA A 382 1.48 -4.14 -12.15
C ALA A 382 0.20 -4.94 -11.87
N THR A 383 0.34 -5.95 -11.00
CA THR A 383 -0.75 -6.86 -10.62
C THR A 383 -1.23 -6.53 -9.21
N ILE A 384 -2.51 -6.18 -9.06
CA ILE A 384 -3.13 -6.03 -7.73
C ILE A 384 -3.05 -7.37 -6.98
N GLY A 385 -2.81 -7.33 -5.66
CA GLY A 385 -2.52 -8.53 -4.87
C GLY A 385 -1.07 -9.01 -4.94
N SER A 386 -0.21 -8.42 -5.78
CA SER A 386 1.22 -8.76 -5.79
C SER A 386 1.90 -8.44 -4.46
N LYS A 387 2.71 -9.38 -3.96
CA LYS A 387 3.33 -9.32 -2.63
C LYS A 387 4.81 -8.91 -2.70
N LYS A 388 5.27 -8.11 -1.74
CA LYS A 388 6.68 -7.73 -1.53
C LYS A 388 7.04 -7.91 -0.05
N VAL A 389 8.19 -8.51 0.24
CA VAL A 389 8.71 -8.59 1.62
C VAL A 389 9.82 -7.57 1.80
N ILE A 390 9.63 -6.62 2.73
CA ILE A 390 10.61 -5.57 3.06
C ILE A 390 10.81 -5.58 4.57
N ASN A 391 12.08 -5.61 5.00
CA ASN A 391 12.47 -5.66 6.42
C ASN A 391 11.78 -6.77 7.23
N GLY A 392 11.40 -7.87 6.59
CA GLY A 392 10.68 -9.01 7.20
C GLY A 392 9.16 -8.89 7.23
N ILE A 393 8.57 -7.74 6.87
CA ILE A 393 7.12 -7.56 6.75
C ILE A 393 6.67 -7.76 5.31
N THR A 394 5.56 -8.46 5.13
CA THR A 394 4.90 -8.65 3.84
C THR A 394 3.94 -7.51 3.56
N TYR A 395 4.06 -6.92 2.38
CA TYR A 395 3.18 -5.90 1.83
C TYR A 395 2.48 -6.43 0.59
N VAL A 396 1.29 -5.90 0.30
CA VAL A 396 0.46 -6.24 -0.87
C VAL A 396 0.08 -4.97 -1.63
N LEU A 397 0.10 -5.02 -2.97
CA LEU A 397 -0.40 -3.93 -3.82
C LEU A 397 -1.93 -3.88 -3.74
N ASP A 398 -2.47 -2.84 -3.10
CA ASP A 398 -3.83 -2.87 -2.53
C ASP A 398 -4.97 -2.62 -3.54
N GLY A 399 -4.70 -1.83 -4.58
CA GLY A 399 -5.69 -1.42 -5.56
C GLY A 399 -5.25 -0.20 -6.35
N TRP A 400 -6.01 0.14 -7.40
CA TRP A 400 -5.91 1.42 -8.10
C TRP A 400 -6.92 2.41 -7.51
N TYR A 401 -6.49 3.66 -7.39
CA TYR A 401 -7.21 4.80 -6.86
C TYR A 401 -7.22 5.90 -7.94
N PRO A 402 -8.30 6.70 -8.06
CA PRO A 402 -8.32 7.84 -8.97
C PRO A 402 -7.43 8.96 -8.44
N GLU A 403 -7.25 10.00 -9.23
CA GLU A 403 -6.70 11.25 -8.74
C GLU A 403 -7.73 12.10 -7.98
N ASN A 404 -7.22 13.10 -7.26
CA ASN A 404 -8.00 14.18 -6.67
C ASN A 404 -7.93 15.43 -7.57
N ASP A 405 -8.71 16.48 -7.25
CA ASP A 405 -8.75 17.73 -8.02
C ASP A 405 -7.40 18.45 -8.20
N GLY A 406 -6.39 18.11 -7.38
CA GLY A 406 -5.01 18.59 -7.50
C GLY A 406 -4.07 17.68 -8.29
N GLY A 407 -4.61 16.65 -8.98
CA GLY A 407 -3.86 15.63 -9.73
C GLY A 407 -3.07 14.65 -8.86
N GLY A 408 -3.19 14.71 -7.53
CA GLY A 408 -2.56 13.78 -6.59
C GLY A 408 -3.42 12.55 -6.32
N ALA A 409 -2.94 11.59 -5.53
CA ALA A 409 -3.74 10.42 -5.14
C ALA A 409 -5.02 10.83 -4.39
N CYS A 410 -6.18 10.32 -4.82
CA CYS A 410 -7.38 10.31 -4.00
C CYS A 410 -7.15 9.41 -2.75
N GLY A 411 -7.99 9.59 -1.73
CA GLY A 411 -7.88 8.90 -0.43
C GLY A 411 -8.25 7.42 -0.49
N ASP A 412 -9.19 6.99 0.37
CA ASP A 412 -9.43 5.55 0.58
C ASP A 412 -10.34 4.89 -0.48
N GLN A 413 -10.83 5.63 -1.48
CA GLN A 413 -11.75 5.11 -2.50
C GLN A 413 -11.03 4.45 -3.68
N LYS A 414 -11.08 3.11 -3.74
CA LYS A 414 -10.56 2.31 -4.85
C LYS A 414 -11.46 2.36 -6.10
N ILE A 415 -10.84 2.21 -7.27
CA ILE A 415 -11.51 1.91 -8.53
C ILE A 415 -11.83 0.42 -8.58
N THR A 416 -13.12 0.08 -8.48
CA THR A 416 -13.62 -1.30 -8.49
C THR A 416 -14.03 -1.80 -9.87
N THR A 417 -14.24 -0.91 -10.84
CA THR A 417 -14.73 -1.24 -12.19
C THR A 417 -13.75 -0.76 -13.25
N TRP A 418 -13.39 -1.67 -14.15
CA TRP A 418 -12.58 -1.41 -15.34
C TRP A 418 -13.27 -1.99 -16.59
N PRO A 419 -13.07 -1.41 -17.79
CA PRO A 419 -12.22 -0.26 -18.08
C PRO A 419 -12.83 1.09 -17.64
N TYR A 420 -11.98 1.97 -17.09
CA TYR A 420 -12.37 3.24 -16.49
C TYR A 420 -12.71 4.29 -17.56
N ARG A 421 -13.70 5.15 -17.35
CA ARG A 421 -14.05 6.23 -18.31
C ARG A 421 -13.80 7.60 -17.69
N PRO A 422 -12.68 8.27 -18.03
CA PRO A 422 -12.38 9.61 -17.51
C PRO A 422 -13.45 10.63 -17.89
N THR A 423 -13.66 11.58 -16.98
CA THR A 423 -14.49 12.78 -17.15
C THR A 423 -13.69 13.91 -17.82
N ASP A 424 -14.40 14.91 -18.36
CA ASP A 424 -13.72 16.08 -18.93
C ASP A 424 -12.98 16.93 -17.86
N THR A 425 -13.38 16.80 -16.58
CA THR A 425 -12.70 17.45 -15.44
C THR A 425 -11.35 16.80 -15.13
N GLU A 426 -11.29 15.46 -15.06
CA GLU A 426 -10.01 14.74 -14.93
C GLU A 426 -9.09 15.08 -16.11
N LEU A 427 -9.63 15.05 -17.33
CA LEU A 427 -8.87 15.36 -18.55
C LEU A 427 -8.60 16.85 -18.78
N ALA A 428 -8.69 17.72 -17.77
CA ALA A 428 -8.47 19.16 -17.92
C ALA A 428 -7.01 19.52 -18.27
N ASP A 429 -6.02 18.84 -17.66
CA ASP A 429 -4.59 19.01 -17.97
C ASP A 429 -4.09 18.11 -19.13
N GLY A 430 -5.01 17.34 -19.73
CA GLY A 430 -4.72 16.39 -20.81
C GLY A 430 -4.25 15.01 -20.34
N THR A 431 -4.15 14.79 -19.04
CA THR A 431 -3.78 13.53 -18.40
C THR A 431 -4.90 13.03 -17.50
N VAL A 432 -4.93 11.74 -17.22
CA VAL A 432 -5.64 11.15 -16.07
C VAL A 432 -4.65 10.29 -15.28
N ASN A 433 -4.61 10.46 -13.97
CA ASN A 433 -3.65 9.79 -13.09
C ASN A 433 -4.33 8.71 -12.22
N PHE A 434 -3.74 7.52 -12.23
CA PHE A 434 -4.14 6.39 -11.41
C PHE A 434 -3.03 6.06 -10.43
N TYR A 435 -3.38 5.93 -9.16
CA TYR A 435 -2.43 5.71 -8.08
C TYR A 435 -2.64 4.34 -7.45
N ALA A 436 -1.56 3.61 -7.15
CA ALA A 436 -1.60 2.38 -6.38
C ALA A 436 -0.47 2.38 -5.35
N HIS A 437 -0.71 1.77 -4.20
CA HIS A 437 0.29 1.72 -3.13
C HIS A 437 0.31 0.36 -2.43
N TYR A 438 1.48 0.02 -1.90
CA TYR A 438 1.66 -1.19 -1.11
C TYR A 438 1.27 -0.94 0.36
N ILE A 439 0.30 -1.69 0.88
CA ILE A 439 -0.04 -1.71 2.31
C ILE A 439 0.52 -2.97 2.99
N PRO A 440 0.73 -2.98 4.32
CA PRO A 440 1.05 -4.22 5.02
C PRO A 440 -0.06 -5.25 4.81
N LEU A 441 0.32 -6.48 4.48
CA LEU A 441 -0.59 -7.62 4.49
C LEU A 441 -0.86 -8.00 5.94
N TYR A 442 -2.13 -8.20 6.30
CA TYR A 442 -2.54 -8.44 7.68
C TYR A 442 -3.05 -9.86 7.91
N THR A 443 -2.96 -10.31 9.15
CA THR A 443 -3.56 -11.56 9.66
C THR A 443 -4.23 -11.31 11.02
N THR A 444 -4.85 -12.35 11.57
CA THR A 444 -5.67 -12.32 12.79
C THR A 444 -5.14 -13.36 13.78
N VAL A 445 -5.17 -13.04 15.08
CA VAL A 445 -4.76 -13.94 16.18
C VAL A 445 -5.82 -13.94 17.28
N ASN A 446 -6.36 -15.11 17.60
CA ASN A 446 -7.24 -15.35 18.74
C ASN A 446 -6.41 -15.80 19.95
N ILE A 447 -6.59 -15.12 21.08
CA ILE A 447 -6.02 -15.48 22.37
C ILE A 447 -7.16 -16.06 23.21
N LYS A 448 -7.03 -17.33 23.61
CA LYS A 448 -8.10 -18.09 24.28
C LYS A 448 -7.65 -18.57 25.65
N LYS A 449 -8.53 -18.48 26.65
CA LYS A 449 -8.28 -18.97 28.01
C LYS A 449 -9.09 -20.23 28.29
N ILE A 450 -8.42 -21.24 28.87
CA ILE A 450 -9.06 -22.44 29.41
C ILE A 450 -8.58 -22.65 30.85
N VAL A 451 -9.50 -23.03 31.74
CA VAL A 451 -9.23 -23.35 33.15
C VAL A 451 -9.68 -24.79 33.44
N THR A 452 -8.75 -25.60 33.94
CA THR A 452 -8.93 -27.04 34.19
C THR A 452 -8.55 -27.44 35.61
N GLY A 453 -8.82 -28.70 35.95
CA GLY A 453 -8.54 -29.28 37.25
C GLY A 453 -9.63 -29.01 38.28
N ASN A 454 -9.73 -29.90 39.28
CA ASN A 454 -10.85 -29.92 40.24
C ASN A 454 -10.92 -28.69 41.17
N MET A 455 -9.88 -27.84 41.18
CA MET A 455 -9.79 -26.59 41.94
C MET A 455 -9.53 -25.36 41.05
N GLY A 456 -9.75 -25.48 39.74
CA GLY A 456 -9.69 -24.37 38.80
C GLY A 456 -10.84 -23.37 38.99
N ASP A 457 -10.52 -22.12 39.28
CA ASP A 457 -11.50 -21.02 39.36
C ASP A 457 -11.80 -20.50 37.96
N LYS A 458 -12.94 -20.91 37.42
CA LYS A 458 -13.41 -20.53 36.09
C LYS A 458 -13.82 -19.06 35.97
N SER A 459 -14.15 -18.40 37.09
CA SER A 459 -14.55 -17.00 37.10
C SER A 459 -13.36 -16.04 37.13
N LYS A 460 -12.20 -16.50 37.64
CA LYS A 460 -10.97 -15.71 37.72
C LYS A 460 -10.57 -15.14 36.36
N ALA A 461 -10.45 -13.81 36.32
CA ALA A 461 -9.74 -13.12 35.26
C ALA A 461 -8.23 -13.39 35.39
N PHE A 462 -7.63 -13.87 34.30
CA PHE A 462 -6.18 -14.02 34.11
C PHE A 462 -5.70 -12.85 33.24
N HIS A 463 -4.58 -12.24 33.64
CA HIS A 463 -4.02 -11.06 32.98
C HIS A 463 -2.99 -11.45 31.93
N PHE A 464 -3.02 -10.77 30.78
CA PHE A 464 -2.14 -11.01 29.65
C PHE A 464 -1.54 -9.70 29.13
N LYS A 465 -0.27 -9.77 28.71
CA LYS A 465 0.43 -8.72 27.97
C LYS A 465 0.72 -9.23 26.57
N VAL A 466 0.29 -8.46 25.57
CA VAL A 466 0.48 -8.74 24.14
C VAL A 466 1.52 -7.77 23.59
N PHE A 467 2.44 -8.27 22.78
CA PHE A 467 3.40 -7.48 22.01
C PHE A 467 3.38 -7.91 20.54
N VAL A 468 3.37 -6.94 19.62
CA VAL A 468 3.49 -7.17 18.17
C VAL A 468 4.64 -6.29 17.66
N VAL A 469 5.72 -6.93 17.22
CA VAL A 469 6.99 -6.26 16.90
C VAL A 469 7.63 -6.79 15.62
N ASN A 470 8.46 -5.97 15.00
CA ASN A 470 9.43 -6.40 13.99
C ASN A 470 10.84 -6.01 14.45
N GLY A 471 11.63 -6.99 14.90
CA GLY A 471 12.86 -6.73 15.63
C GLY A 471 12.59 -5.86 16.87
N ASN A 472 13.16 -4.65 16.89
CA ASN A 472 12.96 -3.68 17.96
C ASN A 472 11.83 -2.65 17.68
N ILE A 473 11.13 -2.77 16.55
CA ILE A 473 10.09 -1.83 16.13
C ILE A 473 8.72 -2.32 16.61
N SER A 474 8.06 -1.54 17.45
CA SER A 474 6.64 -1.71 17.80
C SER A 474 5.76 -1.52 16.57
N LEU A 475 4.89 -2.49 16.27
CA LEU A 475 3.96 -2.43 15.15
C LEU A 475 2.52 -2.14 15.62
N PRO A 476 1.71 -1.42 14.82
CA PRO A 476 0.30 -1.26 15.11
C PRO A 476 -0.43 -2.60 14.89
N PHE A 477 -1.44 -2.84 15.73
CA PHE A 477 -2.42 -3.90 15.60
C PHE A 477 -3.69 -3.46 16.32
N ASN A 478 -4.82 -4.12 16.07
CA ASN A 478 -6.08 -3.80 16.76
C ASN A 478 -6.42 -4.90 17.77
N ILE A 479 -6.94 -4.51 18.93
CA ILE A 479 -7.69 -5.39 19.83
C ILE A 479 -9.15 -4.97 19.74
N ASP A 480 -10.01 -5.92 19.34
CA ASP A 480 -11.36 -5.62 18.87
C ASP A 480 -11.28 -4.50 17.79
N GLU A 481 -11.90 -3.34 18.04
CA GLU A 481 -11.84 -2.15 17.14
C GLU A 481 -10.76 -1.12 17.54
N THR A 482 -10.13 -1.26 18.71
CA THR A 482 -9.17 -0.27 19.22
C THR A 482 -7.76 -0.54 18.69
N GLN A 483 -7.14 0.47 18.06
CA GLN A 483 -5.76 0.37 17.61
C GLN A 483 -4.76 0.52 18.77
N CYS A 484 -3.91 -0.48 18.95
CA CYS A 484 -2.80 -0.52 19.90
C CYS A 484 -1.47 -0.27 19.18
N SER A 485 -0.51 0.35 19.88
CA SER A 485 0.82 0.64 19.33
C SER A 485 1.88 -0.25 19.97
N GLY A 486 2.19 -1.39 19.34
CA GLY A 486 3.23 -2.34 19.77
C GLY A 486 2.91 -3.23 20.95
N SER A 487 2.11 -2.74 21.92
CA SER A 487 1.71 -3.51 23.10
C SER A 487 0.29 -3.23 23.57
N ALA A 488 -0.33 -4.21 24.22
CA ALA A 488 -1.62 -4.08 24.90
C ALA A 488 -1.72 -5.02 26.10
N GLU A 489 -2.60 -4.69 27.05
CA GLU A 489 -2.93 -5.54 28.20
C GLU A 489 -4.41 -5.94 28.14
N ILE A 490 -4.71 -7.22 28.38
CA ILE A 490 -6.07 -7.77 28.35
C ILE A 490 -6.30 -8.74 29.51
N THR A 491 -7.56 -9.04 29.81
CA THR A 491 -7.95 -10.08 30.77
C THR A 491 -8.90 -11.09 30.15
N LEU A 492 -8.76 -12.36 30.55
CA LEU A 492 -9.62 -13.46 30.10
C LEU A 492 -9.92 -14.42 31.27
N SER A 493 -11.20 -14.80 31.42
CA SER A 493 -11.69 -15.89 32.27
C SER A 493 -11.92 -17.18 31.44
N ASP A 494 -12.37 -18.28 32.06
CA ASP A 494 -12.53 -19.57 31.38
C ASP A 494 -13.43 -19.51 30.13
N ASN A 495 -12.96 -20.11 29.03
CA ASN A 495 -13.56 -20.12 27.69
C ASN A 495 -13.69 -18.75 27.00
N GLN A 496 -13.18 -17.66 27.58
CA GLN A 496 -13.13 -16.38 26.88
C GLN A 496 -12.03 -16.37 25.82
N THR A 497 -12.28 -15.65 24.73
CA THR A 497 -11.35 -15.41 23.63
C THR A 497 -11.30 -13.92 23.33
N LYS A 498 -10.10 -13.39 23.03
CA LYS A 498 -9.91 -12.03 22.50
C LYS A 498 -9.24 -12.10 21.13
N MET A 499 -9.74 -11.30 20.19
CA MET A 499 -9.26 -11.27 18.81
C MET A 499 -8.34 -10.06 18.59
N LEU A 500 -7.16 -10.32 18.03
CA LEU A 500 -6.22 -9.33 17.53
C LEU A 500 -6.37 -9.29 16.01
N THR A 501 -6.75 -8.13 15.47
CA THR A 501 -6.86 -7.91 14.01
C THR A 501 -5.76 -6.96 13.54
N LYS A 502 -5.58 -6.83 12.22
CA LYS A 502 -4.53 -6.00 11.61
C LYS A 502 -3.11 -6.32 12.13
N VAL A 503 -2.82 -7.59 12.43
CA VAL A 503 -1.45 -8.03 12.80
C VAL A 503 -0.63 -8.14 11.50
N PRO A 504 0.49 -7.41 11.32
CA PRO A 504 1.25 -7.47 10.07
C PRO A 504 1.88 -8.85 9.84
N VAL A 505 1.72 -9.40 8.64
CA VAL A 505 2.37 -10.65 8.21
C VAL A 505 3.89 -10.44 8.20
N GLY A 506 4.61 -11.34 8.86
CA GLY A 506 6.04 -11.24 9.13
C GLY A 506 6.39 -10.67 10.51
N ALA A 507 5.42 -10.12 11.25
CA ALA A 507 5.64 -9.66 12.63
C ALA A 507 5.93 -10.84 13.59
N THR A 508 6.54 -10.52 14.73
CA THR A 508 6.61 -11.42 15.88
C THR A 508 5.54 -11.03 16.89
N VAL A 509 4.65 -11.96 17.21
CA VAL A 509 3.60 -11.82 18.23
C VAL A 509 4.08 -12.54 19.49
N THR A 510 4.11 -11.85 20.63
CA THR A 510 4.39 -12.47 21.94
C THR A 510 3.24 -12.19 22.89
N ILE A 511 2.72 -13.24 23.51
CA ILE A 511 1.63 -13.20 24.48
C ILE A 511 2.15 -13.78 25.78
N THR A 512 2.12 -12.99 26.85
CA THR A 512 2.56 -13.37 28.20
C THR A 512 1.38 -13.33 29.14
N GLU A 513 1.01 -14.46 29.73
CA GLU A 513 0.14 -14.49 30.91
C GLU A 513 0.96 -14.15 32.16
N ASP A 514 0.38 -13.46 33.15
CA ASP A 514 0.99 -13.28 34.46
C ASP A 514 1.27 -14.65 35.15
N ASP A 515 2.30 -14.73 36.01
CA ASP A 515 2.62 -15.98 36.71
C ASP A 515 1.66 -16.26 37.89
N TYR A 516 0.83 -17.29 37.73
CA TYR A 516 -0.10 -17.77 38.76
C TYR A 516 0.36 -19.04 39.49
N SER A 517 1.64 -19.43 39.38
CA SER A 517 2.23 -20.57 40.11
C SER A 517 2.03 -20.47 41.64
N ASN A 518 2.20 -19.27 42.21
CA ASN A 518 1.92 -18.96 43.62
C ASN A 518 0.45 -19.21 44.03
N SER A 519 -0.48 -19.20 43.07
CA SER A 519 -1.90 -19.54 43.27
C SER A 519 -2.21 -21.03 43.03
N ARG A 520 -1.17 -21.87 42.86
CA ARG A 520 -1.22 -23.30 42.51
C ARG A 520 -1.81 -23.61 41.13
N TYR A 521 -1.59 -22.73 40.15
CA TYR A 521 -1.89 -23.05 38.75
C TYR A 521 -0.64 -23.57 38.03
N GLU A 522 -0.81 -24.60 37.20
CA GLU A 522 0.14 -24.99 36.17
C GLU A 522 -0.31 -24.41 34.82
N THR A 523 0.44 -23.43 34.30
CA THR A 523 0.17 -22.78 33.01
C THR A 523 0.87 -23.52 31.87
N SER A 524 0.14 -23.69 30.77
CA SER A 524 0.62 -24.23 29.50
C SER A 524 -0.09 -23.54 28.34
N TYR A 525 0.44 -23.65 27.13
CA TYR A 525 -0.18 -23.09 25.94
C TYR A 525 -0.03 -23.98 24.70
N THR A 526 -0.88 -23.74 23.71
CA THR A 526 -0.80 -24.31 22.35
C THR A 526 -0.89 -23.18 21.32
N ILE A 527 -0.32 -23.38 20.13
CA ILE A 527 -0.42 -22.45 18.99
C ILE A 527 -0.95 -23.24 17.80
N ASN A 528 -2.07 -22.82 17.22
CA ASN A 528 -2.77 -23.51 16.12
C ASN A 528 -2.98 -25.01 16.39
N ASN A 529 -3.39 -25.36 17.62
CA ASN A 529 -3.56 -26.74 18.10
C ASN A 529 -2.30 -27.63 17.99
N SER A 530 -1.10 -27.02 18.04
CA SER A 530 0.18 -27.72 18.19
C SER A 530 0.25 -28.53 19.49
N VAL A 531 1.33 -29.33 19.62
CA VAL A 531 1.74 -29.91 20.91
C VAL A 531 1.82 -28.82 21.99
N SER A 532 1.27 -29.11 23.17
CA SER A 532 1.23 -28.19 24.31
C SER A 532 2.63 -27.98 24.91
N ALA A 533 2.97 -26.72 25.16
CA ALA A 533 4.19 -26.28 25.81
C ALA A 533 3.90 -25.81 27.24
N LYS A 534 4.79 -26.12 28.18
CA LYS A 534 4.70 -25.61 29.56
C LYS A 534 5.24 -24.18 29.65
N GLY A 535 4.60 -23.35 30.47
CA GLY A 535 4.98 -21.96 30.68
C GLY A 535 3.87 -20.98 30.29
N ASN A 536 4.11 -19.70 30.59
CA ASN A 536 3.16 -18.59 30.48
C ASN A 536 3.47 -17.62 29.33
N ILE A 537 4.40 -17.94 28.44
CA ILE A 537 4.81 -17.08 27.31
C ILE A 537 4.68 -17.87 26.00
N ALA A 538 3.81 -17.41 25.11
CA ALA A 538 3.69 -17.93 23.75
C ALA A 538 4.26 -16.91 22.75
N THR A 539 5.06 -17.37 21.79
CA THR A 539 5.63 -16.51 20.74
C THR A 539 5.41 -17.13 19.36
N ILE A 540 4.81 -16.35 18.45
CA ILE A 540 4.72 -16.64 17.02
C ILE A 540 5.73 -15.73 16.32
N SER A 541 6.86 -16.28 15.89
CA SER A 541 7.89 -15.55 15.14
C SER A 541 7.57 -15.53 13.64
N SER A 542 7.66 -14.37 13.00
CA SER A 542 7.38 -14.18 11.57
C SER A 542 6.03 -14.77 11.16
N ILE A 543 4.96 -14.30 11.80
CA ILE A 543 3.59 -14.79 11.62
C ILE A 543 3.17 -14.75 10.14
N GLN A 544 2.63 -15.85 9.63
CA GLN A 544 2.20 -15.94 8.22
C GLN A 544 0.72 -15.57 8.08
N GLN A 545 0.21 -15.55 6.85
CA GLN A 545 -1.23 -15.68 6.61
C GLN A 545 -1.55 -17.18 6.54
N LEU A 546 -2.65 -17.66 7.14
CA LEU A 546 -2.97 -19.09 7.16
C LEU A 546 -3.60 -19.55 5.84
N ASN A 547 -4.70 -18.92 5.44
CA ASN A 547 -5.33 -19.06 4.13
C ASN A 547 -5.40 -17.68 3.45
N GLU A 548 -5.26 -17.62 2.13
CA GLU A 548 -5.36 -16.35 1.39
C GLU A 548 -6.82 -15.90 1.20
N ASP A 549 -7.73 -16.86 1.05
CA ASP A 549 -9.16 -16.66 0.71
C ASP A 549 -10.12 -16.78 1.91
N GLU A 550 -9.65 -17.33 3.03
CA GLU A 550 -10.42 -17.42 4.27
C GLU A 550 -9.76 -16.58 5.36
N ASN A 551 -10.56 -15.85 6.16
CA ASN A 551 -10.07 -15.02 7.27
C ASN A 551 -9.72 -15.87 8.51
N THR A 552 -8.92 -16.93 8.30
CA THR A 552 -8.59 -17.92 9.32
C THR A 552 -7.59 -17.34 10.32
N ALA A 553 -8.05 -17.12 11.55
CA ALA A 553 -7.21 -16.63 12.63
C ALA A 553 -6.27 -17.72 13.16
N HIS A 554 -5.07 -17.31 13.59
CA HIS A 554 -4.23 -18.15 14.46
C HIS A 554 -4.95 -18.33 15.80
N GLU A 555 -4.84 -19.50 16.44
CA GLU A 555 -5.41 -19.73 17.78
C GLU A 555 -4.28 -20.01 18.78
N VAL A 556 -4.16 -19.15 19.80
CA VAL A 556 -3.23 -19.34 20.93
C VAL A 556 -4.05 -19.61 22.19
N THR A 557 -4.10 -20.86 22.62
CA THR A 557 -4.90 -21.28 23.79
C THR A 557 -4.00 -21.48 24.99
N PHE A 558 -4.20 -20.67 26.04
CA PHE A 558 -3.54 -20.79 27.35
C PHE A 558 -4.41 -21.59 28.33
N THR A 559 -3.91 -22.74 28.77
CA THR A 559 -4.57 -23.63 29.73
C THR A 559 -3.94 -23.50 31.11
N ASN A 560 -4.75 -23.13 32.11
CA ASN A 560 -4.36 -23.16 33.52
C ASN A 560 -5.01 -24.34 34.23
N ASN A 561 -4.21 -25.33 34.59
CA ASN A 561 -4.68 -26.46 35.38
C ASN A 561 -4.47 -26.21 36.88
N LYS A 562 -5.44 -26.59 37.70
CA LYS A 562 -5.32 -26.56 39.16
C LYS A 562 -6.09 -27.70 39.79
N ASP A 563 -5.37 -28.76 40.12
CA ASP A 563 -5.93 -29.94 40.75
C ASP A 563 -5.98 -29.85 42.27
N ALA A 564 -6.90 -30.63 42.84
CA ALA A 564 -6.91 -30.90 44.26
C ALA A 564 -5.74 -31.84 44.59
N ILE A 565 -4.69 -31.33 45.22
CA ILE A 565 -3.76 -32.17 45.97
C ILE A 565 -4.57 -32.76 47.13
N PRO A 566 -4.78 -34.09 47.21
CA PRO A 566 -5.44 -34.66 48.37
C PRO A 566 -4.55 -34.43 49.59
N ASP A 567 -5.07 -33.76 50.61
CA ASP A 567 -4.41 -33.70 51.90
C ASP A 567 -4.44 -35.10 52.51
N THR A 568 -3.32 -35.81 52.36
CA THR A 568 -3.18 -37.17 52.88
C THR A 568 -3.00 -37.21 54.40
N GLY A 569 -2.88 -36.05 55.07
CA GLY A 569 -2.65 -35.95 56.51
C GLY A 569 -1.36 -36.62 56.99
N LEU A 570 -0.49 -37.01 56.07
CA LEU A 570 0.70 -37.83 56.28
C LEU A 570 1.96 -36.97 56.24
N ASP A 571 2.15 -36.17 57.29
CA ASP A 571 3.46 -35.60 57.57
C ASP A 571 4.42 -36.70 58.06
N PHE A 572 5.24 -37.21 57.13
CA PHE A 572 6.28 -38.22 57.40
C PHE A 572 7.37 -37.74 58.38
N ASN A 573 7.48 -36.44 58.66
CA ASN A 573 8.38 -35.92 59.71
C ASN A 573 7.74 -35.93 61.10
N THR A 574 6.43 -36.21 61.25
CA THR A 574 5.86 -36.39 62.58
C THR A 574 6.34 -37.68 63.23
N THR A 575 6.88 -37.54 64.44
CA THR A 575 7.43 -38.61 65.28
C THR A 575 6.59 -39.90 65.34
N PRO A 576 5.23 -39.88 65.37
CA PRO A 576 4.42 -41.09 65.43
C PRO A 576 4.66 -42.10 64.30
N TYR A 577 4.93 -41.65 63.07
CA TYR A 577 5.13 -42.57 61.94
C TYR A 577 6.51 -43.24 61.95
N ILE A 578 7.55 -42.50 62.32
CA ILE A 578 8.88 -43.06 62.58
C ILE A 578 8.81 -44.05 63.77
N LEU A 579 8.04 -43.72 64.82
CA LEU A 579 7.80 -44.62 65.94
C LEU A 579 7.04 -45.89 65.52
N ALA A 580 6.01 -45.77 64.68
CA ALA A 580 5.21 -46.89 64.19
C ALA A 580 6.05 -47.83 63.31
N LEU A 581 6.85 -47.29 62.37
CA LEU A 581 7.80 -48.07 61.58
C LEU A 581 8.85 -48.74 62.47
N GLY A 582 9.37 -48.03 63.47
CA GLY A 582 10.30 -48.57 64.46
C GLY A 582 9.70 -49.72 65.30
N ILE A 583 8.44 -49.60 65.74
CA ILE A 583 7.71 -50.63 66.47
C ILE A 583 7.41 -51.84 65.59
N VAL A 584 7.04 -51.65 64.32
CA VAL A 584 6.81 -52.75 63.37
C VAL A 584 8.12 -53.48 63.06
N ALA A 585 9.22 -52.75 62.84
CA ALA A 585 10.54 -53.33 62.63
C ALA A 585 11.06 -54.08 63.88
N ALA A 586 10.88 -53.51 65.07
CA ALA A 586 11.23 -54.17 66.33
C ALA A 586 10.38 -55.41 66.60
N GLY A 587 9.07 -55.35 66.34
CA GLY A 587 8.15 -56.49 66.46
C GLY A 587 8.49 -57.62 65.49
N ALA A 588 8.83 -57.30 64.24
CA ALA A 588 9.35 -58.25 63.26
C ALA A 588 10.70 -58.86 63.71
N GLY A 589 11.61 -58.04 64.23
CA GLY A 589 12.88 -58.50 64.81
C GLY A 589 12.70 -59.47 65.97
N VAL A 590 11.80 -59.17 66.91
CA VAL A 590 11.47 -60.04 68.05
C VAL A 590 10.81 -61.34 67.60
N LEU A 591 9.94 -61.32 66.59
CA LEU A 591 9.33 -62.55 66.03
C LEU A 591 10.34 -63.44 65.29
N LEU A 592 11.36 -62.85 64.64
CA LEU A 592 12.42 -63.57 63.95
C LEU A 592 13.49 -64.12 64.92
N PHE A 593 13.91 -63.36 65.93
CA PHE A 593 14.87 -63.81 66.93
C PHE A 593 14.25 -64.71 68.01
N GLY A 594 13.00 -64.45 68.44
CA GLY A 594 12.28 -65.28 69.40
C GLY A 594 12.06 -66.71 68.91
N ARG A 595 11.96 -66.92 67.58
CA ARG A 595 11.89 -68.25 66.97
C ARG A 595 13.20 -69.03 66.96
N ARG A 596 14.37 -68.40 67.17
CA ARG A 596 15.68 -69.09 67.18
C ARG A 596 16.09 -69.68 68.54
N LYS A 597 15.35 -69.42 69.63
CA LYS A 597 15.65 -69.97 70.98
C LYS A 597 14.73 -71.12 71.44
N ARG A 598 13.97 -71.72 70.51
CA ARG A 598 13.24 -72.96 70.74
C ARG A 598 13.44 -73.93 69.56
N TRP A 599 14.64 -74.49 69.48
CA TRP A 599 14.96 -75.91 69.23
C TRP A 599 16.48 -76.10 69.44
N SER A 600 16.88 -77.33 69.77
CA SER A 600 18.17 -77.75 70.35
C SER A 600 19.43 -77.10 69.79
#